data_AF-A0AAE0IYX7-F1
#
_entry.id   AF-A0AAE0IYX7-F1
#
_cell.length_a   1.000
_cell.length_b   1.000
_cell.length_c   1.000
_cell.angle_alpha   90.00
_cell.angle_beta   90.00
_cell.angle_gamma   90.00
#
_symmetry.space_group_name_H-M   'P 1'
#
loop_
_entity.id
_entity.type
_entity.pdbx_description
1 polymer ?
#
loop_
_entity_poly.entity_id
_entity_poly.type
_entity_poly.pdbx_seq_one_letter_code
_entity_poly.pdbx_strand_id
1 'polypeptide(L)'
;MSGLYQPAYPTNHPVAQSIKDFISKFYATSDTPGLTDDWVGCFRDDATVIMGDRVAEGKEEIRKLRLSMWKKVTSRKHVVVKVFPASFERIADMRAAEFMVFGAVTYGLKTGEEEAADWAAHAKLKRDGGVGSPWRFEYYKVYIQA
;
A
#
# COMPACT_ATOMS: atom_id res chain seq x y z
N MET A 1 -17.07 10.31 -6.51
CA MET A 1 -16.35 10.94 -5.39
C MET A 1 -15.74 9.82 -4.55
N SER A 2 -14.51 9.38 -4.87
CA SER A 2 -13.74 8.50 -3.98
C SER A 2 -13.29 9.33 -2.79
N GLY A 3 -13.69 8.95 -1.57
CA GLY A 3 -13.22 9.59 -0.34
C GLY A 3 -11.75 9.26 -0.06
N LEU A 4 -11.16 9.97 0.91
CA LEU A 4 -9.87 9.60 1.51
C LEU A 4 -9.89 8.10 1.84
N TYR A 5 -9.00 7.34 1.19
CA TYR A 5 -8.83 5.89 1.34
C TYR A 5 -10.03 5.01 0.95
N GLN A 6 -11.00 5.54 0.21
CA GLN A 6 -12.15 4.78 -0.32
C GLN A 6 -12.09 4.75 -1.86
N PRO A 7 -11.24 3.88 -2.44
CA PRO A 7 -11.11 3.77 -3.89
C PRO A 7 -12.35 3.14 -4.53
N ALA A 8 -12.54 3.43 -5.81
CA ALA A 8 -13.46 2.67 -6.63
C ALA A 8 -12.90 1.26 -6.90
N TYR A 9 -13.78 0.27 -6.87
CA TYR A 9 -13.51 -1.12 -7.25
C TYR A 9 -14.37 -1.49 -8.47
N PRO A 10 -13.96 -2.48 -9.28
CA PRO A 10 -14.80 -2.98 -10.36
C PRO A 10 -16.14 -3.49 -9.80
N THR A 11 -17.24 -3.15 -10.45
CA THR A 11 -18.59 -3.57 -10.02
C THR A 11 -18.93 -5.00 -10.48
N ASN A 12 -18.23 -5.49 -11.50
CA ASN A 12 -18.40 -6.83 -12.08
C ASN A 12 -17.45 -7.88 -11.48
N HIS A 13 -16.58 -7.50 -10.54
CA HIS A 13 -15.67 -8.41 -9.87
C HIS A 13 -15.80 -8.24 -8.34
N PRO A 14 -16.29 -9.26 -7.60
CA PRO A 14 -16.42 -9.13 -6.16
C PRO A 14 -15.05 -8.97 -5.49
N VAL A 15 -14.99 -8.11 -4.48
CA VAL A 15 -13.79 -7.88 -3.66
C VAL A 15 -14.19 -7.99 -2.20
N ALA A 16 -13.51 -8.86 -1.47
CA ALA A 16 -13.79 -9.09 -0.06
C ALA A 16 -13.63 -7.80 0.75
N GLN A 17 -14.57 -7.54 1.66
CA GLN A 17 -14.55 -6.33 2.50
C GLN A 17 -13.25 -6.21 3.31
N SER A 18 -12.73 -7.32 3.83
CA SER A 18 -11.45 -7.34 4.56
C SER A 18 -10.25 -6.82 3.77
N ILE A 19 -10.24 -6.99 2.43
CA ILE A 19 -9.20 -6.43 1.56
C ILE A 19 -9.38 -4.91 1.43
N LYS A 20 -10.63 -4.45 1.27
CA LYS A 20 -10.95 -3.02 1.21
C LYS A 20 -10.55 -2.30 2.50
N ASP A 21 -10.85 -2.91 3.65
CA ASP A 21 -10.52 -2.40 4.96
C ASP A 21 -9.00 -2.34 5.17
N PHE A 22 -8.28 -3.40 4.76
CA PHE A 22 -6.83 -3.43 4.80
C PHE A 22 -6.23 -2.28 3.97
N ILE A 23 -6.69 -2.10 2.72
CA ILE A 23 -6.22 -1.03 1.83
C ILE A 23 -6.48 0.34 2.46
N SER A 24 -7.70 0.57 2.96
CA SER A 24 -8.06 1.84 3.60
C SER A 24 -7.16 2.13 4.80
N LYS A 25 -7.00 1.16 5.70
CA LYS A 25 -6.12 1.26 6.87
C LYS A 25 -4.66 1.51 6.48
N PHE A 26 -4.15 0.79 5.48
CA PHE A 26 -2.76 0.91 5.04
C PHE A 26 -2.42 2.34 4.58
N TYR A 27 -3.29 2.98 3.81
CA TYR A 27 -3.04 4.35 3.36
C TYR A 27 -3.24 5.38 4.47
N ALA A 28 -4.22 5.19 5.37
CA ALA A 28 -4.35 6.02 6.56
C ALA A 28 -3.08 5.96 7.45
N THR A 29 -2.53 4.76 7.66
CA THR A 29 -1.25 4.58 8.36
C THR A 29 -0.08 5.16 7.57
N SER A 30 -0.12 5.07 6.23
CA SER A 30 0.93 5.61 5.34
C SER A 30 1.06 7.13 5.42
N ASP A 31 -0.04 7.83 5.70
CA ASP A 31 -0.11 9.29 5.79
C ASP A 31 0.13 9.85 7.18
N THR A 32 0.11 8.99 8.20
CA THR A 32 0.27 9.42 9.59
C THR A 32 1.75 9.36 10.01
N PRO A 33 2.38 10.50 10.38
CA PRO A 33 3.73 10.49 10.93
C PRO A 33 3.80 9.71 12.25
N GLY A 34 4.94 9.07 12.52
CA GLY A 34 5.16 8.32 13.78
C GLY A 34 4.65 6.88 13.77
N LEU A 35 3.76 6.48 12.86
CA LEU A 35 3.24 5.10 12.77
C LEU A 35 4.15 4.16 11.98
N THR A 36 5.47 4.24 12.19
CA THR A 36 6.43 3.41 11.44
C THR A 36 6.23 1.92 11.74
N ASP A 37 6.04 1.55 13.01
CA ASP A 37 5.84 0.16 13.42
C ASP A 37 4.55 -0.44 12.85
N ASP A 38 3.44 0.30 12.90
CA ASP A 38 2.17 -0.14 12.32
C ASP A 38 2.27 -0.31 10.80
N TRP A 39 2.95 0.63 10.12
CA TRP A 39 3.17 0.56 8.68
C TRP A 39 4.00 -0.67 8.31
N VAL A 40 5.11 -0.91 9.02
CA VAL A 40 5.94 -2.10 8.86
C VAL A 40 5.15 -3.37 9.18
N GLY A 41 4.23 -3.31 10.15
CA GLY A 41 3.30 -4.38 10.54
C GLY A 41 2.36 -4.85 9.41
N CYS A 42 2.11 -4.01 8.41
CA CYS A 42 1.32 -4.37 7.23
C CYS A 42 2.04 -5.34 6.27
N PHE A 43 3.33 -5.60 6.46
CA PHE A 43 4.13 -6.49 5.62
C PHE A 43 4.39 -7.82 6.31
N ARG A 44 4.63 -8.89 5.54
CA ARG A 44 5.18 -10.14 6.08
C ARG A 44 6.64 -9.98 6.49
N ASP A 45 7.15 -10.98 7.21
CA ASP A 45 8.55 -10.99 7.66
C ASP A 45 9.54 -11.11 6.50
N ASP A 46 9.11 -11.77 5.42
CA ASP A 46 9.83 -12.04 4.17
C ASP A 46 9.35 -11.18 2.99
N ALA A 47 8.61 -10.11 3.26
CA ALA A 47 8.01 -9.30 2.20
C ALA A 47 9.06 -8.51 1.39
N THR A 48 8.74 -8.25 0.12
CA THR A 48 9.52 -7.35 -0.74
C THR A 48 8.78 -6.05 -0.97
N VAL A 49 9.46 -4.92 -0.76
CA VAL A 49 8.94 -3.58 -1.04
C VAL A 49 9.86 -2.87 -2.03
N ILE A 50 9.28 -2.32 -3.09
CA ILE A 50 10.01 -1.60 -4.14
C ILE A 50 9.39 -0.22 -4.32
N MET A 51 10.21 0.83 -4.26
CA MET A 51 9.78 2.23 -4.31
C MET A 51 10.68 2.99 -5.27
N GLY A 52 10.28 3.03 -6.55
CA GLY A 52 11.16 3.47 -7.62
C GLY A 52 12.29 2.45 -7.84
N ASP A 53 13.53 2.89 -7.70
CA ASP A 53 14.76 2.09 -7.79
C ASP A 53 15.18 1.43 -6.46
N ARG A 54 14.56 1.82 -5.35
CA ARG A 54 14.89 1.30 -4.02
C ARG A 54 14.13 0.00 -3.74
N VAL A 55 14.88 -1.05 -3.40
CA VAL A 55 14.37 -2.36 -2.97
C VAL A 55 14.64 -2.54 -1.47
N ALA A 56 13.69 -3.12 -0.76
CA ALA A 56 13.81 -3.52 0.64
C ALA A 56 13.18 -4.89 0.85
N GLU A 57 13.92 -5.81 1.45
CA GLU A 57 13.48 -7.18 1.73
C GLU A 57 13.46 -7.44 3.24
N GLY A 58 12.31 -7.91 3.70
CA GLY A 58 12.06 -8.18 5.11
C GLY A 58 11.96 -6.93 6.00
N LYS A 59 11.55 -7.17 7.24
CA LYS A 59 11.08 -6.11 8.17
C LYS A 59 12.10 -5.01 8.42
N GLU A 60 13.36 -5.37 8.60
CA GLU A 60 14.40 -4.41 8.96
C GLU A 60 14.74 -3.46 7.81
N GLU A 61 14.82 -3.96 6.59
CA GLU A 61 15.04 -3.10 5.42
C GLU A 61 13.81 -2.24 5.11
N ILE A 62 12.62 -2.83 5.22
CA ILE A 62 11.35 -2.12 5.04
C ILE A 62 11.22 -0.99 6.06
N ARG A 63 11.63 -1.20 7.31
CA ARG A 63 11.68 -0.16 8.35
C ARG A 63 12.65 0.96 7.98
N LYS A 64 13.87 0.63 7.57
CA LYS A 64 14.87 1.64 7.13
C LYS A 64 14.35 2.45 5.94
N LEU A 65 13.75 1.77 4.96
CA LEU A 65 13.11 2.40 3.81
C LEU A 65 12.00 3.36 4.27
N ARG A 66 11.09 2.92 5.13
CA ARG A 66 9.99 3.75 5.66
C ARG A 66 10.50 5.00 6.38
N LEU A 67 11.48 4.86 7.27
CA LEU A 67 12.10 5.98 7.97
C LEU A 67 12.75 6.96 6.98
N SER A 68 13.40 6.46 5.94
CA SER A 68 14.03 7.31 4.91
C SER A 68 13.02 8.19 4.17
N MET A 69 11.80 7.69 3.93
CA MET A 69 10.74 8.42 3.23
C MET A 69 10.23 9.63 4.00
N TRP A 70 10.40 9.68 5.33
CA TRP A 70 9.99 10.80 6.18
C TRP A 70 11.11 11.84 6.38
N LYS A 71 12.31 11.62 5.84
CA LYS A 71 13.44 12.54 6.04
C LYS A 71 13.20 13.93 5.45
N LYS A 72 12.57 14.01 4.26
CA LYS A 72 12.35 15.25 3.51
C LYS A 72 10.92 15.81 3.58
N VAL A 73 9.96 15.00 4.01
CA VAL A 73 8.54 15.38 4.06
C VAL A 73 8.09 15.63 5.50
N THR A 74 7.19 16.60 5.69
CA THR A 74 6.49 16.89 6.95
C THR A 74 5.11 16.24 6.98
N SER A 75 4.47 16.13 5.81
CA SER A 75 3.15 15.53 5.64
C SER A 75 3.10 14.69 4.37
N ARG A 76 2.13 13.77 4.35
CA ARG A 76 1.79 12.97 3.18
C ARG A 76 0.28 12.80 3.15
N LYS A 77 -0.29 12.85 1.95
CA LYS A 77 -1.73 12.65 1.75
C LYS A 77 -1.96 11.89 0.45
N HIS A 78 -2.35 10.63 0.56
CA HIS A 78 -2.75 9.83 -0.59
C HIS A 78 -4.23 10.04 -0.90
N VAL A 79 -4.53 10.06 -2.20
CA VAL A 79 -5.86 9.83 -2.74
C VAL A 79 -5.81 8.51 -3.50
N VAL A 80 -6.45 7.48 -2.94
CA VAL A 80 -6.56 6.17 -3.59
C VAL A 80 -7.77 6.21 -4.51
N VAL A 81 -7.53 6.32 -5.82
CA VAL A 81 -8.59 6.58 -6.80
C VAL A 81 -9.29 5.28 -7.21
N LYS A 82 -8.51 4.27 -7.61
CA LYS A 82 -9.00 2.98 -8.08
C LYS A 82 -8.13 1.83 -7.57
N VAL A 83 -8.77 0.70 -7.33
CA VAL A 83 -8.11 -0.59 -7.10
C VAL A 83 -8.61 -1.57 -8.15
N PHE A 84 -7.67 -2.27 -8.78
CA PHE A 84 -7.93 -3.26 -9.83
C PHE A 84 -7.46 -4.63 -9.34
N PRO A 85 -8.33 -5.42 -8.70
CA PRO A 85 -8.03 -6.79 -8.33
C PRO A 85 -7.81 -7.65 -9.57
N ALA A 86 -6.87 -8.58 -9.46
CA ALA A 86 -6.64 -9.61 -10.46
C ALA A 86 -6.26 -10.93 -9.76
N SER A 87 -6.53 -12.04 -10.42
CA SER A 87 -5.97 -13.33 -10.06
C SER A 87 -5.56 -14.02 -11.34
N PHE A 88 -4.26 -14.30 -11.48
CA PHE A 88 -3.74 -15.06 -12.61
C PHE A 88 -3.58 -16.55 -12.27
N GLU A 89 -3.80 -16.91 -11.00
CA GLU A 89 -3.80 -18.30 -10.54
C GLU A 89 -5.06 -19.03 -10.99
N ARG A 90 -4.90 -20.29 -11.41
CA ARG A 90 -6.01 -21.15 -11.87
C ARG A 90 -6.92 -21.61 -10.73
N ILE A 91 -6.42 -21.61 -9.50
CA ILE A 91 -7.15 -21.99 -8.29
C ILE A 91 -7.20 -20.76 -7.39
N ALA A 92 -8.41 -20.37 -6.99
CA ALA A 92 -8.59 -19.26 -6.06
C ALA A 92 -8.07 -19.64 -4.67
N ASP A 93 -6.90 -19.12 -4.27
CA ASP A 93 -6.45 -19.18 -2.88
C ASP A 93 -7.13 -18.04 -2.11
N MET A 94 -8.10 -18.38 -1.28
CA MET A 94 -8.78 -17.41 -0.41
C MET A 94 -7.84 -16.74 0.61
N ARG A 95 -6.58 -17.17 0.71
CA ARG A 95 -5.54 -16.57 1.56
C ARG A 95 -4.56 -15.70 0.78
N ALA A 96 -4.78 -15.51 -0.52
CA ALA A 96 -4.00 -14.61 -1.36
C ALA A 96 -4.91 -13.62 -2.07
N ALA A 97 -4.38 -12.43 -2.37
CA ALA A 97 -5.03 -11.47 -3.25
C ALA A 97 -3.96 -10.66 -3.99
N GLU A 98 -4.22 -10.33 -5.25
CA GLU A 98 -3.35 -9.49 -6.06
C GLU A 98 -4.16 -8.33 -6.62
N PHE A 99 -3.56 -7.15 -6.64
CA PHE A 99 -4.21 -5.96 -7.18
C PHE A 99 -3.21 -4.91 -7.64
N MET A 100 -3.67 -4.09 -8.60
CA MET A 100 -3.08 -2.79 -8.89
C MET A 100 -3.84 -1.70 -8.13
N VAL A 101 -3.15 -0.67 -7.69
CA VAL A 101 -3.73 0.56 -7.13
C VAL A 101 -3.32 1.71 -8.02
N PHE A 102 -4.23 2.66 -8.25
CA PHE A 102 -3.96 3.91 -8.93
C PHE A 102 -4.42 5.07 -8.05
N GLY A 103 -3.60 6.11 -7.96
CA GLY A 103 -3.91 7.27 -7.15
C GLY A 103 -2.93 8.42 -7.34
N ALA A 104 -3.10 9.42 -6.49
CA ALA A 104 -2.21 10.56 -6.37
C ALA A 104 -1.71 10.67 -4.93
N VAL A 105 -0.59 11.35 -4.73
CA VAL A 105 -0.07 11.67 -3.41
C VAL A 105 0.43 13.09 -3.40
N THR A 106 0.09 13.82 -2.35
CA THR A 106 0.61 15.16 -2.06
C THR A 106 1.58 15.07 -0.88
N TYR A 107 2.74 15.68 -1.02
CA TYR A 107 3.77 15.79 -0.01
C TYR A 107 3.89 17.24 0.43
N GLY A 108 3.85 17.49 1.74
CA GLY A 108 4.39 18.72 2.31
C GLY A 108 5.88 18.52 2.58
N LEU A 109 6.73 19.36 2.02
CA LEU A 109 8.18 19.28 2.20
C LEU A 109 8.62 20.08 3.44
N LYS A 110 9.76 19.69 4.01
CA LYS A 110 10.39 20.46 5.09
C LYS A 110 10.90 21.84 4.65
N THR A 111 11.05 22.06 3.34
CA THR A 111 11.35 23.36 2.74
C THR A 111 10.16 24.31 2.75
N GLY A 112 8.95 23.80 3.02
CA GLY A 112 7.69 24.57 2.99
C GLY A 112 6.93 24.45 1.67
N GLU A 113 7.52 23.83 0.65
CA GLU A 113 6.88 23.57 -0.63
C GLU A 113 5.93 22.37 -0.55
N GLU A 114 4.97 22.31 -1.48
CA GLU A 114 4.14 21.14 -1.72
C GLU A 114 4.45 20.53 -3.09
N GLU A 115 4.54 19.20 -3.14
CA GLU A 115 4.72 18.45 -4.37
C GLU A 115 3.59 17.42 -4.50
N ALA A 116 3.13 17.18 -5.73
CA ALA A 116 2.15 16.15 -6.02
C ALA A 116 2.66 15.22 -7.12
N ALA A 117 2.36 13.94 -7.00
CA ALA A 117 2.71 12.94 -8.00
C ALA A 117 1.58 11.93 -8.18
N ASP A 118 1.36 11.54 -9.43
CA ASP A 118 0.54 10.38 -9.75
C ASP A 118 1.36 9.10 -9.59
N TRP A 119 0.71 8.06 -9.10
CA TRP A 119 1.35 6.78 -8.85
C TRP A 119 0.43 5.60 -9.11
N ALA A 120 1.06 4.46 -9.36
CA ALA A 120 0.42 3.17 -9.35
C ALA A 120 1.21 2.22 -8.45
N ALA A 121 0.55 1.22 -7.87
CA ALA A 121 1.23 0.18 -7.11
C ALA A 121 0.75 -1.20 -7.52
N HIS A 122 1.69 -2.13 -7.67
CA HIS A 122 1.42 -3.55 -7.75
C HIS A 122 1.56 -4.17 -6.37
N ALA A 123 0.54 -4.88 -5.92
CA ALA A 123 0.53 -5.44 -4.58
C ALA A 123 0.02 -6.88 -4.55
N LYS A 124 0.62 -7.68 -3.67
CA LYS A 124 0.16 -9.02 -3.33
C LYS A 124 0.00 -9.13 -1.82
N LEU A 125 -1.16 -9.62 -1.40
CA LEU A 125 -1.49 -9.91 -0.01
C LEU A 125 -1.49 -11.41 0.23
N LYS A 126 -1.09 -11.76 1.45
CA LYS A 126 -1.19 -13.11 1.96
C LYS A 126 -1.57 -13.08 3.44
N ARG A 127 -2.24 -14.14 3.89
CA ARG A 127 -2.48 -14.41 5.31
C ARG A 127 -2.06 -15.83 5.65
N ASP A 128 -1.45 -16.00 6.83
CA ASP A 128 -0.90 -17.28 7.26
C ASP A 128 -1.98 -18.27 7.74
N GLY A 129 -3.16 -17.77 8.12
CA GLY A 129 -4.27 -18.57 8.61
C GLY A 129 -5.54 -18.49 7.77
N GLY A 130 -6.64 -18.99 8.33
CA GLY A 130 -7.96 -19.02 7.69
C GLY A 130 -8.66 -17.66 7.68
N VAL A 131 -9.96 -17.70 7.41
CA VAL A 131 -10.84 -16.52 7.48
C VAL A 131 -10.70 -15.85 8.85
N GLY A 132 -10.45 -14.54 8.85
CA GLY A 132 -10.22 -13.74 10.07
C GLY A 132 -8.75 -13.49 10.41
N SER A 133 -7.81 -14.23 9.80
CA SER A 133 -6.38 -13.89 9.94
C SER A 133 -6.05 -12.57 9.22
N PRO A 134 -5.16 -11.74 9.79
CA PRO A 134 -4.84 -10.44 9.21
C PRO A 134 -4.15 -10.60 7.86
N TRP A 135 -4.55 -9.76 6.91
CA TRP A 135 -3.83 -9.59 5.65
C TRP A 135 -2.50 -8.89 5.89
N ARG A 136 -1.47 -9.32 5.17
CA ARG A 136 -0.17 -8.64 5.08
C ARG A 136 0.31 -8.65 3.64
N PHE A 137 1.04 -7.63 3.25
CA PHE A 137 1.75 -7.62 1.96
C PHE A 137 2.86 -8.67 1.97
N GLU A 138 2.86 -9.54 0.97
CA GLU A 138 4.04 -10.32 0.58
C GLU A 138 4.89 -9.54 -0.44
N TYR A 139 4.25 -8.69 -1.24
CA TYR A 139 4.91 -7.88 -2.26
C TYR A 139 4.20 -6.54 -2.42
N TYR A 140 4.97 -5.46 -2.54
CA TYR A 140 4.45 -4.12 -2.82
C TYR A 140 5.44 -3.29 -3.63
N LYS A 141 5.11 -2.98 -4.88
CA LYS A 141 5.93 -2.16 -5.77
C LYS A 141 5.18 -0.90 -6.19
N VAL A 142 5.81 0.25 -6.02
CA VAL A 142 5.26 1.55 -6.44
C VAL A 142 5.97 2.02 -7.70
N TYR A 143 5.16 2.39 -8.69
CA TYR A 143 5.51 3.13 -9.89
C TYR A 143 5.06 4.57 -9.66
N ILE A 144 6.01 5.49 -9.56
CA ILE A 144 5.73 6.90 -9.36
C ILE A 144 6.34 7.67 -10.51
N GLN A 145 5.55 8.57 -11.10
CA GLN A 145 6.04 9.50 -12.09
C GLN A 145 6.33 10.82 -11.38
N ALA A 146 7.60 11.19 -11.32
CA ALA A 146 8.08 12.47 -10.83
C ALA A 146 8.30 13.42 -12.01
#